data_AF-A0A9X1Z5L7-F1
#
_entry.id   AF-A0A9X1Z5L7-F1
#
_cell.length_a   1.000
_cell.length_b   1.000
_cell.length_c   1.000
_cell.angle_alpha   90.00
_cell.angle_beta   90.00
_cell.angle_gamma   90.00
#
_symmetry.space_group_name_H-M   'P 1'
#
loop_
_entity.id
_entity.type
_entity.pdbx_description
1 polymer ?
#
loop_
_entity_poly.entity_id
_entity_poly.type
_entity_poly.pdbx_seq_one_letter_code
_entity_poly.pdbx_strand_id
1 'polypeptide(L)'
;MPVIKALLITLMYLVLCASTLAASVSAAPTPIKAENKLQLTGGQLTEAQLAQINHLYQQPASSSALETLAQQLNLQADTRGQFLQLRHLAVLKKPLQSQGRFIFSPSQGLVWQQLKPFNSLMVLKDQQLIQQNSQGKVQQLSAAASGNPIAQQLPRLLQAIMAGDINALSADFRLFMPTETTGSVWQLGLQAKDPQVHAAMGNITLSGETHIRSLIMTSQQTDISDYTYIQFTNTEHGPLSDSEFVLFSLNSELAQ
;
A
#
# COMPACT_ATOMS: atom_id res chain seq x y z
N MET A 1 -25.82 -10.30 2.97
CA MET A 1 -25.44 -8.93 2.55
C MET A 1 -24.80 -8.06 3.66
N PRO A 2 -25.24 -8.04 4.93
CA PRO A 2 -24.61 -7.19 5.95
C PRO A 2 -23.23 -7.70 6.44
N VAL A 3 -23.03 -9.02 6.45
CA VAL A 3 -21.76 -9.67 6.86
C VAL A 3 -20.61 -9.39 5.88
N ILE A 4 -20.91 -9.28 4.59
CA ILE A 4 -19.93 -9.01 3.52
C ILE A 4 -19.42 -7.56 3.60
N LYS A 5 -20.31 -6.59 3.90
CA LYS A 5 -19.91 -5.20 4.18
C LYS A 5 -19.03 -5.11 5.44
N ALA A 6 -19.37 -5.83 6.51
CA ALA A 6 -18.56 -5.82 7.73
C ALA A 6 -17.15 -6.42 7.54
N LEU A 7 -17.01 -7.46 6.70
CA LEU A 7 -15.71 -8.09 6.41
C LEU A 7 -14.83 -7.24 5.49
N LEU A 8 -15.42 -6.60 4.47
CA LEU A 8 -14.75 -5.61 3.60
C LEU A 8 -14.29 -4.39 4.40
N ILE A 9 -15.14 -3.90 5.32
CA ILE A 9 -14.80 -2.84 6.26
C ILE A 9 -13.61 -3.29 7.11
N THR A 10 -13.66 -4.47 7.74
CA THR A 10 -12.59 -4.93 8.64
C THR A 10 -11.24 -5.09 7.94
N LEU A 11 -11.24 -5.56 6.69
CA LEU A 11 -10.01 -5.82 5.95
C LEU A 11 -9.40 -4.57 5.29
N MET A 12 -10.23 -3.60 4.85
CA MET A 12 -9.75 -2.24 4.57
C MET A 12 -9.30 -1.53 5.86
N TYR A 13 -9.97 -1.75 7.00
CA TYR A 13 -9.63 -1.22 8.32
C TYR A 13 -8.34 -1.83 8.91
N LEU A 14 -7.86 -2.94 8.37
CA LEU A 14 -6.66 -3.60 8.87
C LEU A 14 -5.37 -3.03 8.28
N VAL A 15 -5.47 -2.33 7.14
CA VAL A 15 -4.46 -1.35 6.69
C VAL A 15 -4.79 0.06 7.22
N LEU A 16 -6.02 0.29 7.71
CA LEU A 16 -6.55 1.59 8.18
C LEU A 16 -7.23 1.50 9.56
N CYS A 17 -6.42 1.47 10.62
CA CYS A 17 -6.80 1.74 12.02
C CYS A 17 -8.04 1.02 12.60
N ALA A 18 -7.79 0.07 13.49
CA ALA A 18 -8.78 -0.35 14.48
C ALA A 18 -9.08 0.74 15.51
N SER A 19 -10.37 0.83 15.84
CA SER A 19 -11.05 1.43 16.99
C SER A 19 -11.35 2.93 17.01
N THR A 20 -12.66 3.16 17.09
CA THR A 20 -13.36 4.31 17.64
C THR A 20 -12.69 4.84 18.92
N LEU A 21 -12.06 6.01 18.84
CA LEU A 21 -12.08 7.01 19.90
C LEU A 21 -11.51 8.32 19.34
N ALA A 22 -12.27 9.40 19.53
CA ALA A 22 -11.86 10.74 19.19
C ALA A 22 -10.67 11.15 20.08
N ALA A 23 -9.53 11.46 19.46
CA ALA A 23 -8.49 12.26 20.09
C ALA A 23 -7.83 13.13 19.01
N SER A 24 -8.16 14.42 19.07
CA SER A 24 -7.57 15.47 18.26
C SER A 24 -6.15 15.79 18.75
N VAL A 25 -5.14 15.55 17.92
CA VAL A 25 -3.80 16.14 18.09
C VAL A 25 -3.38 16.80 16.79
N SER A 26 -3.10 18.09 16.88
CA SER A 26 -2.67 18.97 15.81
C SER A 26 -1.14 19.03 15.78
N ALA A 27 -0.52 18.66 14.66
CA ALA A 27 0.83 19.08 14.32
C ALA A 27 0.86 19.33 12.80
N ALA A 28 1.18 20.56 12.40
CA ALA A 28 1.26 20.97 11.01
C ALA A 28 2.60 20.51 10.39
N PRO A 29 2.61 19.96 9.17
CA PRO A 29 3.86 19.66 8.47
C PRO A 29 4.42 20.91 7.76
N THR A 30 5.73 21.07 7.87
CA THR A 30 6.55 22.10 7.23
C THR A 30 6.60 21.91 5.70
N PRO A 31 6.50 22.97 4.88
CA PRO A 31 6.46 22.83 3.42
C PRO A 31 7.85 22.57 2.82
N ILE A 32 7.94 21.58 1.93
CA ILE A 32 9.10 21.35 1.05
C ILE A 32 8.76 21.93 -0.34
N LYS A 33 9.74 22.64 -0.93
CA LYS A 33 9.64 23.38 -2.21
C LYS A 33 9.35 22.47 -3.42
N ALA A 34 8.63 23.05 -4.37
CA ALA A 34 8.06 22.43 -5.57
C ALA A 34 9.08 22.15 -6.67
N GLU A 35 9.06 20.94 -7.21
CA GLU A 35 9.36 20.62 -8.61
C GLU A 35 8.42 19.48 -9.08
N ASN A 36 8.08 19.50 -10.37
CA ASN A 36 6.94 18.87 -11.01
C ASN A 36 6.87 17.31 -10.96
N LYS A 37 5.65 16.78 -11.19
CA LYS A 37 5.20 15.37 -11.34
C LYS A 37 4.69 14.65 -10.09
N LEU A 38 3.36 14.67 -9.94
CA LEU A 38 2.52 13.81 -9.08
C LEU A 38 2.92 13.68 -7.60
N GLN A 39 3.79 14.55 -7.11
CA GLN A 39 3.99 14.76 -5.68
C GLN A 39 2.78 15.50 -5.13
N LEU A 40 2.08 14.89 -4.16
CA LEU A 40 0.98 15.53 -3.44
C LEU A 40 1.54 16.65 -2.55
N THR A 41 1.58 17.88 -3.07
CA THR A 41 1.90 19.07 -2.29
C THR A 41 0.75 19.36 -1.33
N GLY A 42 0.98 19.23 -0.02
CA GLY A 42 -0.01 19.58 1.01
C GLY A 42 -1.02 18.49 1.36
N GLY A 43 -0.83 17.25 0.90
CA GLY A 43 -1.62 16.08 1.31
C GLY A 43 -3.01 15.97 0.68
N GLN A 44 -3.46 16.93 -0.14
CA GLN A 44 -4.71 16.84 -0.91
C GLN A 44 -4.46 16.51 -2.38
N LEU A 45 -5.23 15.55 -2.91
CA LEU A 45 -5.29 15.27 -4.35
C LEU A 45 -6.08 16.38 -5.06
N THR A 46 -5.47 17.05 -6.03
CA THR A 46 -6.13 18.09 -6.84
C THR A 46 -6.84 17.48 -8.04
N GLU A 47 -7.80 18.20 -8.62
CA GLU A 47 -8.49 17.78 -9.85
C GLU A 47 -7.51 17.58 -11.02
N ALA A 48 -6.49 18.43 -11.14
CA ALA A 48 -5.44 18.28 -12.15
C ALA A 48 -4.62 17.00 -11.94
N GLN A 49 -4.30 16.66 -10.68
CA GLN A 49 -3.60 15.41 -10.36
C GLN A 49 -4.49 14.20 -10.64
N LEU A 50 -5.79 14.26 -10.32
CA LEU A 50 -6.75 13.21 -10.67
C LEU A 50 -6.88 13.05 -12.18
N ALA A 51 -6.93 14.14 -12.94
CA ALA A 51 -6.94 14.09 -14.41
C ALA A 51 -5.67 13.42 -14.97
N GLN A 52 -4.50 13.71 -14.40
CA GLN A 52 -3.25 13.05 -14.78
C GLN A 52 -3.27 11.55 -14.45
N ILE A 53 -3.78 11.17 -13.27
CA ILE A 53 -4.00 9.77 -12.91
C ILE A 53 -4.95 9.11 -13.91
N ASN A 54 -6.05 9.76 -14.27
CA ASN A 54 -7.02 9.21 -15.22
C ASN A 54 -6.42 9.04 -16.62
N HIS A 55 -5.57 9.97 -17.05
CA HIS A 55 -4.84 9.85 -18.31
C HIS A 55 -3.85 8.68 -18.31
N LEU A 56 -3.18 8.39 -17.18
CA LEU A 56 -2.32 7.20 -17.05
C LEU A 56 -3.07 5.91 -17.40
N TYR A 57 -4.30 5.74 -16.90
CA TYR A 57 -5.12 4.55 -17.18
C TYR A 57 -5.64 4.44 -18.62
N GLN A 58 -5.30 5.38 -19.50
CA GLN A 58 -5.54 5.29 -20.95
C GLN A 58 -4.33 4.76 -21.71
N GLN A 59 -3.23 4.47 -21.01
CA GLN A 59 -1.94 4.09 -21.58
C GLN A 59 -1.49 2.72 -21.08
N PRO A 60 -1.96 1.61 -21.70
CA PRO A 60 -1.47 0.28 -21.35
C PRO A 60 0.06 0.23 -21.44
N ALA A 61 0.70 -0.36 -20.43
CA ALA A 61 2.14 -0.45 -20.38
C ALA A 61 2.66 -1.37 -21.51
N SER A 62 3.72 -0.97 -22.19
CA SER A 62 4.43 -1.86 -23.12
C SER A 62 5.29 -2.87 -22.35
N SER A 63 5.52 -4.05 -22.94
CA SER A 63 6.43 -5.05 -22.36
C SER A 63 7.83 -4.47 -22.10
N SER A 64 8.37 -3.67 -23.03
CA SER A 64 9.69 -3.04 -22.89
C SER A 64 9.77 -2.05 -21.72
N ALA A 65 8.71 -1.29 -21.45
CA ALA A 65 8.65 -0.36 -20.32
C ALA A 65 8.60 -1.13 -19.00
N LEU A 66 7.81 -2.21 -18.94
CA LEU A 66 7.72 -3.07 -17.76
C LEU A 66 9.03 -3.81 -17.48
N GLU A 67 9.73 -4.29 -18.50
CA GLU A 67 11.05 -4.92 -18.38
C GLU A 67 12.08 -3.94 -17.82
N THR A 68 12.09 -2.71 -18.33
CA THR A 68 12.98 -1.64 -17.85
C THR A 68 12.70 -1.32 -16.38
N LEU A 69 11.43 -1.16 -16.02
CA LEU A 69 11.03 -0.90 -14.65
C LEU A 69 11.37 -2.07 -13.72
N ALA A 70 11.16 -3.31 -14.16
CA ALA A 70 11.52 -4.50 -13.39
C ALA A 70 13.03 -4.55 -13.13
N GLN A 71 13.88 -4.27 -14.13
CA GLN A 71 15.33 -4.20 -13.93
C GLN A 71 15.74 -3.10 -12.94
N GLN A 72 15.04 -1.97 -12.95
CA GLN A 72 15.28 -0.86 -12.03
C GLN A 72 14.87 -1.17 -10.59
N LEU A 73 13.78 -1.92 -10.39
CA LEU A 73 13.22 -2.21 -9.06
C LEU A 73 13.65 -3.56 -8.46
N ASN A 74 14.28 -4.45 -9.24
CA ASN A 74 14.66 -5.80 -8.82
C ASN A 74 15.79 -5.79 -7.78
N LEU A 75 15.44 -5.44 -6.55
CA LEU A 75 16.31 -5.43 -5.39
C LEU A 75 16.07 -6.72 -4.63
N GLN A 76 16.97 -7.68 -4.81
CA GLN A 76 16.97 -8.97 -4.11
C GLN A 76 17.38 -8.86 -2.62
N ALA A 77 17.37 -7.64 -2.07
CA ALA A 77 17.82 -7.34 -0.72
C ALA A 77 16.62 -7.16 0.20
N ASP A 78 16.82 -7.50 1.48
CA ASP A 78 15.84 -7.11 2.49
C ASP A 78 15.74 -5.57 2.51
N THR A 79 14.51 -5.08 2.47
CA THR A 79 14.18 -3.67 2.38
C THR A 79 13.40 -3.26 3.62
N ARG A 80 13.72 -2.10 4.18
CA ARG A 80 12.98 -1.53 5.32
C ARG A 80 12.82 -0.03 5.15
N GLY A 81 11.84 0.52 5.83
CA GLY A 81 11.66 1.96 5.84
C GLY A 81 10.47 2.37 6.68
N GLN A 82 10.08 3.63 6.50
CA GLN A 82 8.95 4.23 7.19
C GLN A 82 7.83 4.50 6.19
N PHE A 83 6.60 4.51 6.70
CA PHE A 83 5.45 4.94 5.94
C PHE A 83 4.67 6.03 6.66
N LEU A 84 4.11 6.95 5.88
CA LEU A 84 3.02 7.83 6.25
C LEU A 84 1.84 7.51 5.34
N GLN A 85 0.70 7.19 5.93
CA GLN A 85 -0.54 6.94 5.19
C GLN A 85 -1.59 7.97 5.58
N LEU A 86 -2.24 8.53 4.56
CA LEU A 86 -3.38 9.43 4.65
C LEU A 86 -4.58 8.79 3.97
N ARG A 87 -5.70 8.72 4.66
CA ARG A 87 -6.99 8.30 4.10
C ARG A 87 -7.96 9.47 4.12
N HIS A 88 -8.26 9.94 2.93
CA HIS A 88 -9.28 10.94 2.71
C HIS A 88 -10.61 10.23 2.56
N LEU A 89 -11.59 10.71 3.33
CA LEU A 89 -12.96 10.26 3.30
C LEU A 89 -13.84 11.50 3.11
N ALA A 90 -14.79 11.46 2.18
CA ALA A 90 -15.66 12.58 1.84
C ALA A 90 -16.39 13.17 3.05
N VAL A 91 -16.68 12.32 4.05
CA VAL A 91 -17.38 12.68 5.29
C VAL A 91 -16.49 13.37 6.35
N LEU A 92 -15.16 13.33 6.20
CA LEU A 92 -14.22 13.86 7.19
C LEU A 92 -13.57 15.17 6.72
N LYS A 93 -13.46 16.14 7.63
CA LYS A 93 -12.78 17.42 7.37
C LYS A 93 -11.26 17.30 7.27
N LYS A 94 -10.68 16.29 7.93
CA LYS A 94 -9.25 15.99 7.94
C LYS A 94 -9.07 14.51 7.60
N PRO A 95 -8.00 14.14 6.89
CA PRO A 95 -7.73 12.74 6.61
C PRO A 95 -7.43 11.98 7.90
N LEU A 96 -7.73 10.68 7.90
CA LEU A 96 -7.16 9.77 8.88
C LEU A 96 -5.69 9.60 8.55
N GLN A 97 -4.83 9.70 9.56
CA GLN A 97 -3.39 9.57 9.40
C GLN A 97 -2.89 8.38 10.21
N SER A 98 -2.08 7.55 9.58
CA SER A 98 -1.34 6.46 10.24
C SER A 98 0.11 6.49 9.80
N GLN A 99 1.02 6.10 10.69
CA GLN A 99 2.45 6.05 10.40
C GLN A 99 3.12 4.90 11.12
N GLY A 100 4.22 4.43 10.56
CA GLY A 100 4.92 3.27 11.09
C GLY A 100 6.13 2.89 10.26
N ARG A 101 6.47 1.60 10.30
CA ARG A 101 7.58 1.01 9.56
C ARG A 101 7.14 -0.23 8.81
N PHE A 102 7.83 -0.51 7.71
CA PHE A 102 7.68 -1.74 6.95
C PHE A 102 9.04 -2.44 6.84
N ILE A 103 9.00 -3.75 6.75
CA ILE A 103 10.17 -4.60 6.49
C ILE A 103 9.73 -5.66 5.49
N PHE A 104 10.41 -5.73 4.36
CA PHE A 104 10.23 -6.75 3.36
C PHE A 104 11.50 -7.59 3.25
N SER A 105 11.34 -8.91 3.26
CA SER A 105 12.40 -9.84 2.93
C SER A 105 11.86 -10.83 1.90
N PRO A 106 12.57 -11.06 0.79
CA PRO A 106 12.19 -12.11 -0.16
C PRO A 106 12.05 -13.49 0.51
N SER A 107 12.83 -13.75 1.56
CA SER A 107 12.85 -15.03 2.28
C SER A 107 11.85 -15.13 3.43
N GLN A 108 11.46 -14.00 4.05
CA GLN A 108 10.58 -14.00 5.23
C GLN A 108 9.16 -13.47 4.97
N GLY A 109 8.97 -12.68 3.91
CA GLY A 109 7.70 -12.03 3.59
C GLY A 109 7.67 -10.54 3.93
N LEU A 110 6.54 -10.04 4.42
CA LEU A 110 6.31 -8.62 4.72
C LEU A 110 5.86 -8.43 6.17
N VAL A 111 6.50 -7.49 6.86
CA VAL A 111 6.05 -6.92 8.13
C VAL A 111 5.59 -5.48 7.87
N TRP A 112 4.40 -5.15 8.36
CA TRP A 112 3.85 -3.81 8.40
C TRP A 112 3.47 -3.46 9.83
N GLN A 113 4.24 -2.58 10.46
CA GLN A 113 4.02 -2.16 11.83
C GLN A 113 3.55 -0.71 11.87
N GLN A 114 2.27 -0.50 12.20
CA GLN A 114 1.75 0.81 12.54
C GLN A 114 2.18 1.17 13.95
N LEU A 115 2.76 2.36 14.13
CA LEU A 115 3.16 2.90 15.43
C LEU A 115 2.19 3.96 15.94
N LYS A 116 1.56 4.71 15.03
CA LYS A 116 0.54 5.73 15.36
C LYS A 116 -0.64 5.63 14.39
N PRO A 117 -1.86 5.97 14.84
CA PRO A 117 -2.24 6.45 16.18
C PRO A 117 -2.30 5.34 17.24
N PHE A 118 -2.42 4.08 16.80
CA PHE A 118 -2.42 2.92 17.67
C PHE A 118 -1.38 1.92 17.15
N ASN A 119 -0.73 1.20 18.07
CA ASN A 119 0.22 0.16 17.69
C ASN A 119 -0.54 -1.02 17.07
N SER A 120 -0.12 -1.49 15.90
CA SER A 120 -0.61 -2.73 15.31
C SER A 120 0.46 -3.34 14.42
N LEU A 121 0.45 -4.66 14.31
CA LEU A 121 1.44 -5.41 13.55
C LEU A 121 0.73 -6.36 12.60
N MET A 122 1.10 -6.30 11.33
CA MET A 122 0.64 -7.20 10.29
C MET A 122 1.84 -7.90 9.69
N VAL A 123 1.79 -9.23 9.62
CA VAL A 123 2.82 -10.09 9.04
C VAL A 123 2.17 -10.89 7.93
N LEU A 124 2.74 -10.82 6.73
CA LEU A 124 2.40 -11.66 5.61
C LEU A 124 3.57 -12.59 5.33
N LYS A 125 3.34 -13.88 5.54
CA LYS A 125 4.34 -14.94 5.32
C LYS A 125 3.61 -16.22 4.93
N ASP A 126 4.15 -16.98 3.97
CA ASP A 126 3.62 -18.29 3.56
C ASP A 126 2.11 -18.28 3.23
N GLN A 127 1.64 -17.22 2.57
CA GLN A 127 0.21 -16.99 2.24
C GLN A 127 -0.72 -16.87 3.47
N GLN A 128 -0.14 -16.68 4.66
CA GLN A 128 -0.83 -16.38 5.91
C GLN A 128 -0.72 -14.90 6.22
N LEU A 129 -1.84 -14.34 6.66
CA LEU A 129 -1.91 -12.99 7.20
C LEU A 129 -2.10 -13.09 8.72
N ILE A 130 -1.09 -12.66 9.47
CA ILE A 130 -1.11 -12.62 10.93
C ILE A 130 -1.23 -11.15 11.34
N GLN A 131 -2.18 -10.86 12.22
CA GLN A 131 -2.45 -9.51 12.67
C GLN A 131 -2.55 -9.44 14.17
N GLN A 132 -1.81 -8.53 14.76
CA GLN A 132 -1.89 -8.18 16.17
C GLN A 132 -2.42 -6.75 16.28
N ASN A 133 -3.56 -6.59 16.95
CA ASN A 133 -4.14 -5.27 17.19
C ASN A 133 -3.48 -4.57 18.41
N SER A 134 -3.92 -3.36 18.71
CA SER A 134 -3.40 -2.54 19.82
C SER A 134 -3.65 -3.13 21.22
N GLN A 135 -4.59 -4.07 21.33
CA GLN A 135 -4.88 -4.81 22.56
C GLN A 135 -4.04 -6.09 22.69
N GLY A 136 -3.16 -6.38 21.71
CA GLY A 136 -2.37 -7.61 21.67
C GLY A 136 -3.13 -8.83 21.17
N LYS A 137 -4.40 -8.69 20.74
CA LYS A 137 -5.16 -9.80 20.17
C LYS A 137 -4.58 -10.16 18.81
N VAL A 138 -4.14 -11.41 18.70
CA VAL A 138 -3.65 -12.00 17.45
C VAL A 138 -4.80 -12.65 16.69
N GLN A 139 -4.86 -12.42 15.39
CA GLN A 139 -5.75 -13.10 14.45
C GLN A 139 -4.91 -13.63 13.29
N GLN A 140 -5.10 -14.90 12.97
CA GLN A 140 -4.52 -15.50 11.79
C GLN A 140 -5.63 -15.71 10.77
N LEU A 141 -5.43 -15.14 9.59
CA LEU A 141 -6.29 -15.34 8.43
C LEU A 141 -5.45 -16.08 7.41
N SER A 142 -5.84 -17.31 7.07
CA SER A 142 -5.34 -17.89 5.84
C SER A 142 -6.04 -17.20 4.68
N ALA A 143 -5.27 -16.75 3.69
CA ALA A 143 -5.82 -16.12 2.51
C ALA A 143 -6.95 -17.02 1.94
N ALA A 144 -6.68 -18.32 1.78
CA ALA A 144 -7.62 -19.31 1.26
C ALA A 144 -8.91 -19.49 2.10
N ALA A 145 -8.83 -19.55 3.44
CA ALA A 145 -10.01 -19.84 4.27
C ALA A 145 -10.96 -18.66 4.44
N SER A 146 -10.52 -17.43 4.15
CA SER A 146 -11.39 -16.25 4.24
C SER A 146 -12.54 -16.24 3.24
N GLY A 147 -12.41 -16.97 2.11
CA GLY A 147 -13.35 -16.92 0.99
C GLY A 147 -13.53 -15.53 0.37
N ASN A 148 -12.72 -14.54 0.76
CA ASN A 148 -12.82 -13.15 0.35
C ASN A 148 -11.64 -12.82 -0.59
N PRO A 149 -11.88 -12.65 -1.90
CA PRO A 149 -10.82 -12.34 -2.88
C PRO A 149 -9.96 -11.14 -2.49
N ILE A 150 -10.53 -10.13 -1.83
CA ILE A 150 -9.84 -8.89 -1.44
C ILE A 150 -8.88 -9.14 -0.28
N ALA A 151 -9.26 -10.03 0.66
CA ALA A 151 -8.44 -10.47 1.79
C ALA A 151 -7.16 -11.16 1.37
N GLN A 152 -7.22 -11.84 0.23
CA GLN A 152 -6.08 -12.50 -0.38
C GLN A 152 -5.24 -11.53 -1.21
N GLN A 153 -5.89 -10.56 -1.86
CA GLN A 153 -5.23 -9.72 -2.84
C GLN A 153 -4.34 -8.63 -2.25
N LEU A 154 -4.83 -7.93 -1.23
CA LEU A 154 -4.11 -6.78 -0.68
C LEU A 154 -2.71 -7.15 -0.13
N PRO A 155 -2.53 -8.25 0.60
CA PRO A 155 -1.19 -8.65 1.05
C PRO A 155 -0.28 -9.03 -0.12
N ARG A 156 -0.75 -9.81 -1.11
CA ARG A 156 0.03 -10.15 -2.32
C ARG A 156 0.45 -8.92 -3.10
N LEU A 157 -0.46 -7.96 -3.26
CA LEU A 157 -0.18 -6.67 -3.87
C LEU A 157 0.94 -5.93 -3.13
N LEU A 158 0.81 -5.74 -1.80
CA LEU A 158 1.83 -5.04 -1.03
C LEU A 158 3.18 -5.76 -1.09
N GLN A 159 3.19 -7.09 -1.04
CA GLN A 159 4.41 -7.89 -1.20
C GLN A 159 5.05 -7.65 -2.57
N ALA A 160 4.29 -7.77 -3.66
CA ALA A 160 4.80 -7.57 -5.01
C ALA A 160 5.29 -6.14 -5.25
N ILE A 161 4.59 -5.14 -4.69
CA ILE A 161 5.03 -3.74 -4.68
C ILE A 161 6.38 -3.62 -3.97
N MET A 162 6.49 -4.08 -2.73
CA MET A 162 7.74 -3.97 -1.95
C MET A 162 8.90 -4.76 -2.56
N ALA A 163 8.61 -5.89 -3.22
CA ALA A 163 9.58 -6.69 -3.96
C ALA A 163 10.01 -6.08 -5.30
N GLY A 164 9.29 -5.06 -5.81
CA GLY A 164 9.47 -4.61 -7.18
C GLY A 164 9.12 -5.67 -8.23
N ASP A 165 8.33 -6.68 -7.87
CA ASP A 165 8.02 -7.83 -8.72
C ASP A 165 6.89 -7.49 -9.69
N ILE A 166 7.27 -6.86 -10.80
CA ILE A 166 6.36 -6.47 -11.88
C ILE A 166 5.65 -7.70 -12.49
N ASN A 167 6.30 -8.86 -12.50
CA ASN A 167 5.69 -10.09 -13.02
C ASN A 167 4.54 -10.55 -12.12
N ALA A 168 4.77 -10.58 -10.80
CA ALA A 168 3.72 -10.88 -9.83
C ALA A 168 2.55 -9.88 -9.91
N LEU A 169 2.84 -8.59 -10.09
CA LEU A 169 1.79 -7.59 -10.31
C LEU A 169 1.00 -7.86 -11.60
N SER A 170 1.68 -8.20 -12.69
CA SER A 170 1.04 -8.47 -13.99
C SER A 170 0.14 -9.70 -13.98
N ALA A 171 0.30 -10.62 -13.02
CA ALA A 171 -0.57 -11.79 -12.88
C ALA A 171 -2.02 -11.38 -12.58
N ASP A 172 -2.20 -10.46 -11.64
CA ASP A 172 -3.51 -10.08 -11.12
C ASP A 172 -4.02 -8.70 -11.60
N PHE A 173 -3.14 -7.87 -12.16
CA PHE A 173 -3.45 -6.50 -12.57
C PHE A 173 -3.16 -6.25 -14.05
N ARG A 174 -3.97 -5.39 -14.66
CA ARG A 174 -3.62 -4.69 -15.90
C ARG A 174 -2.73 -3.52 -15.53
N LEU A 175 -1.62 -3.38 -16.24
CA LEU A 175 -0.58 -2.39 -15.95
C LEU A 175 -0.64 -1.25 -16.97
N PHE A 176 -0.49 -0.03 -16.47
CA PHE A 176 -0.54 1.20 -17.24
C PHE A 176 0.70 2.03 -16.95
N MET A 177 1.40 2.47 -17.99
CA MET A 177 2.65 3.19 -17.85
C MET A 177 2.82 4.12 -19.05
N PRO A 178 3.23 5.38 -18.87
CA PRO A 178 3.49 6.26 -19.99
C PRO A 178 4.67 5.76 -20.79
N THR A 179 4.56 5.81 -22.13
CA THR A 179 5.63 5.44 -23.06
C THR A 179 6.86 6.32 -22.91
N GLU A 180 6.69 7.57 -22.46
CA GLU A 180 7.77 8.52 -22.23
C GLU A 180 7.81 8.96 -20.76
N THR A 181 8.72 8.39 -19.99
CA THR A 181 9.12 8.96 -18.70
C THR A 181 10.11 10.09 -18.95
N THR A 182 9.62 11.32 -19.12
CA THR A 182 10.49 12.51 -19.12
C THR A 182 11.04 12.76 -17.71
N GLY A 183 12.25 12.27 -17.41
CA GLY A 183 12.92 12.44 -16.10
C GLY A 183 12.98 11.16 -15.25
N SER A 184 13.56 11.27 -14.04
CA SER A 184 13.93 10.13 -13.19
C SER A 184 12.79 9.46 -12.43
N VAL A 185 11.57 10.01 -12.50
CA VAL A 185 10.40 9.51 -11.76
C VAL A 185 9.51 8.68 -12.68
N TRP A 186 9.35 7.40 -12.37
CA TRP A 186 8.42 6.50 -13.06
C TRP A 186 7.04 6.50 -12.39
N GLN A 187 6.04 6.08 -13.16
CA GLN A 187 4.68 5.85 -12.67
C GLN A 187 4.12 4.55 -13.21
N LEU A 188 3.41 3.81 -12.37
CA LEU A 188 2.77 2.56 -12.75
C LEU A 188 1.33 2.56 -12.22
N GLY A 189 0.35 2.48 -13.11
CA GLY A 189 -1.05 2.29 -12.79
C GLY A 189 -1.40 0.81 -12.77
N LEU A 190 -2.17 0.38 -11.77
CA LEU A 190 -2.60 -1.00 -11.58
C LEU A 190 -4.12 -1.03 -11.47
N GLN A 191 -4.75 -1.79 -12.36
CA GLN A 191 -6.18 -2.07 -12.33
C GLN A 191 -6.40 -3.57 -12.15
N ALA A 192 -7.09 -3.99 -11.10
CA ALA A 192 -7.31 -5.42 -10.85
C ALA A 192 -8.09 -6.05 -12.01
N LYS A 193 -7.66 -7.24 -12.45
CA LYS A 193 -8.33 -7.99 -13.51
C LYS A 193 -9.67 -8.57 -13.02
N ASP A 194 -9.74 -8.93 -11.74
CA ASP A 194 -10.97 -9.37 -11.09
C ASP A 194 -11.88 -8.16 -10.82
N PRO A 195 -13.13 -8.15 -11.33
CA PRO A 195 -14.03 -7.00 -11.17
C PRO A 195 -14.46 -6.73 -9.73
N GLN A 196 -14.59 -7.77 -8.88
CA GLN A 196 -14.96 -7.60 -7.47
C GLN A 196 -13.81 -6.96 -6.69
N VAL A 197 -12.58 -7.41 -6.95
CA VAL A 197 -11.37 -6.80 -6.40
C VAL A 197 -11.25 -5.36 -6.88
N HIS A 198 -11.43 -5.10 -8.18
CA HIS A 198 -11.37 -3.74 -8.72
C HIS A 198 -12.42 -2.82 -8.10
N ALA A 199 -13.66 -3.27 -7.95
CA ALA A 199 -14.73 -2.50 -7.33
C ALA A 199 -14.43 -2.15 -5.86
N ALA A 200 -13.67 -3.00 -5.15
CA ALA A 200 -13.32 -2.78 -3.75
C ALA A 200 -12.06 -1.94 -3.56
N MET A 201 -11.05 -2.11 -4.41
CA MET A 201 -9.74 -1.47 -4.27
C MET A 201 -9.59 -0.21 -5.13
N GLY A 202 -10.39 -0.09 -6.19
CA GLY A 202 -10.26 0.96 -7.19
C GLY A 202 -8.98 0.82 -8.02
N ASN A 203 -8.42 1.97 -8.39
CA ASN A 203 -7.18 2.11 -9.16
C ASN A 203 -6.02 2.41 -8.23
N ILE A 204 -4.89 1.70 -8.39
CA ILE A 204 -3.67 1.89 -7.58
C ILE A 204 -2.58 2.48 -8.47
N THR A 205 -2.12 3.68 -8.14
CA THR A 205 -1.04 4.37 -8.85
C THR A 205 0.21 4.39 -7.99
N LEU A 206 1.28 3.81 -8.48
CA LEU A 206 2.60 3.80 -7.84
C LEU A 206 3.49 4.84 -8.51
N SER A 207 4.37 5.46 -7.74
CA SER A 207 5.42 6.31 -8.28
C SER A 207 6.72 6.16 -7.51
N GLY A 208 7.83 6.38 -8.18
CA GLY A 208 9.14 6.24 -7.57
C GLY A 208 10.28 6.63 -8.49
N GLU A 209 11.50 6.38 -7.99
CA GLU A 209 12.76 6.58 -8.71
C GLU A 209 13.52 5.24 -8.63
N THR A 210 14.64 5.16 -7.94
CA THR A 210 15.31 3.87 -7.67
C THR A 210 14.47 2.92 -6.82
N HIS A 211 13.52 3.47 -6.05
CA HIS A 211 12.60 2.73 -5.20
C HIS A 211 11.20 3.31 -5.32
N ILE A 212 10.21 2.55 -4.87
CA ILE A 212 8.84 3.04 -4.71
C ILE A 212 8.83 4.12 -3.63
N ARG A 213 8.28 5.29 -3.98
CA ARG A 213 8.16 6.44 -3.08
C ARG A 213 6.73 6.67 -2.62
N SER A 214 5.75 6.38 -3.48
CA SER A 214 4.35 6.60 -3.13
C SER A 214 3.38 5.65 -3.78
N LEU A 215 2.22 5.52 -3.16
CA LEU A 215 1.07 4.75 -3.62
C LEU A 215 -0.19 5.60 -3.41
N ILE A 216 -1.01 5.73 -4.45
CA ILE A 216 -2.32 6.37 -4.40
C ILE A 216 -3.38 5.35 -4.80
N MET A 217 -4.39 5.15 -3.96
CA MET A 217 -5.59 4.37 -4.30
C MET A 217 -6.78 5.31 -4.49
N THR A 218 -7.44 5.25 -5.64
CA THR A 218 -8.63 6.07 -5.95
C THR A 218 -9.85 5.19 -6.21
N SER A 219 -10.98 5.56 -5.62
CA SER A 219 -12.28 4.94 -5.89
C SER A 219 -12.78 5.35 -7.27
N GLN A 220 -12.77 4.45 -8.25
CA GLN A 220 -13.49 4.55 -9.54
C GLN A 220 -13.41 5.92 -10.28
N GLN A 221 -12.30 6.67 -10.12
CA GLN A 221 -11.88 7.83 -10.93
C GLN A 221 -12.78 9.08 -10.99
N THR A 222 -13.90 9.14 -10.26
CA THR A 222 -14.89 10.23 -10.45
C THR A 222 -14.68 11.46 -9.59
N ASP A 223 -13.98 11.39 -8.46
CA ASP A 223 -13.69 12.57 -7.63
C ASP A 223 -12.45 12.41 -6.72
N ILE A 224 -12.05 13.52 -6.11
CA ILE A 224 -10.92 13.64 -5.18
C ILE A 224 -11.31 13.47 -3.70
N SER A 225 -12.56 13.07 -3.42
CA SER A 225 -13.11 13.08 -2.07
C SER A 225 -12.72 11.83 -1.26
N ASP A 226 -12.57 10.68 -1.94
CA ASP A 226 -12.23 9.40 -1.34
C ASP A 226 -10.97 8.78 -1.99
N TYR A 227 -9.84 8.86 -1.29
CA TYR A 227 -8.60 8.20 -1.73
C TYR A 227 -7.71 7.83 -0.55
N THR A 228 -6.76 6.94 -0.81
CA THR A 228 -5.66 6.60 0.11
C THR A 228 -4.37 7.05 -0.52
N TYR A 229 -3.51 7.69 0.26
CA TYR A 229 -2.14 8.01 -0.11
C TYR A 229 -1.18 7.38 0.90
N ILE A 230 -0.14 6.71 0.41
CA ILE A 230 0.95 6.20 1.23
C ILE A 230 2.24 6.77 0.67
N GLN A 231 3.06 7.36 1.55
CA GLN A 231 4.41 7.80 1.26
C GLN A 231 5.40 6.90 1.99
N PHE A 232 6.41 6.41 1.26
CA PHE A 232 7.53 5.66 1.80
C PHE A 232 8.75 6.57 1.93
N THR A 233 9.39 6.52 3.10
CA THR A 233 10.57 7.34 3.42
C THR A 233 11.61 6.51 4.15
N ASN A 234 12.85 6.98 4.16
CA ASN A 234 13.98 6.31 4.84
C ASN A 234 14.10 4.84 4.42
N THR A 235 13.96 4.58 3.11
CA THR A 235 14.08 3.24 2.55
C THR A 235 15.55 2.83 2.52
N GLU A 236 15.86 1.72 3.15
CA GLU A 236 17.20 1.16 3.28
C GLU A 236 17.21 -0.32 2.88
N HIS A 237 18.38 -0.79 2.45
CA HIS A 237 18.62 -2.16 2.02
C HIS A 237 19.71 -2.81 2.85
N GLY A 238 19.70 -4.14 2.90
CA GLY A 238 20.75 -4.94 3.55
C GLY A 238 20.16 -5.95 4.54
N PRO A 239 20.98 -6.78 5.18
CA PRO A 239 20.50 -7.88 6.00
C PRO A 239 19.58 -7.40 7.13
N LEU A 240 18.59 -8.22 7.48
CA LEU A 240 17.79 -8.02 8.68
C LEU A 240 18.64 -8.17 9.96
N SER A 241 18.37 -7.34 10.95
CA SER A 241 18.84 -7.53 12.32
C SER A 241 18.03 -8.61 13.05
N ASP A 242 18.56 -9.17 14.14
CA ASP A 242 17.85 -10.16 14.97
C ASP A 242 16.48 -9.64 15.45
N SER A 243 16.41 -8.36 15.82
CA SER A 243 15.17 -7.72 16.27
C SER A 243 14.11 -7.62 15.16
N GLU A 244 14.54 -7.49 13.90
CA GLU A 244 13.65 -7.47 12.74
C GLU A 244 13.19 -8.88 12.40
N PHE A 245 14.09 -9.87 12.45
CA PHE A 245 13.74 -11.28 12.27
C PHE A 245 12.65 -11.75 13.24
N VAL A 246 12.75 -11.34 14.52
CA VAL A 246 11.73 -11.69 15.53
C VAL A 246 10.33 -11.22 15.16
N LEU A 247 10.17 -10.11 14.42
CA LEU A 247 8.86 -9.62 13.99
C LEU A 247 8.17 -10.56 13.00
N PHE A 248 8.93 -11.29 12.19
CA PHE A 248 8.40 -12.33 11.29
C PHE A 248 7.99 -13.60 12.03
N SER A 249 8.51 -13.80 13.24
CA SER A 249 8.24 -14.95 14.11
C SER A 249 7.08 -14.71 15.08
N LEU A 250 6.16 -13.79 14.78
CA LEU A 250 4.89 -13.70 15.50
C LEU A 250 4.17 -15.05 15.38
N ASN A 251 4.38 -15.90 16.38
CA ASN A 251 3.97 -17.29 16.32
C ASN A 251 2.45 -17.41 16.25
N SER A 252 2.03 -18.23 15.30
CA SER A 252 0.78 -18.99 15.22
C SER A 252 0.43 -19.81 16.48
N GLU A 253 1.25 -19.79 17.53
CA GLU A 253 1.08 -20.53 18.79
C GLU A 253 0.12 -19.86 19.79
N LEU A 254 -0.17 -18.56 19.64
CA LEU A 254 -1.18 -17.87 20.46
C LEU A 254 -2.64 -18.16 20.03
N ALA A 255 -2.82 -19.10 19.10
CA ALA A 255 -4.12 -19.50 18.56
C ALA A 255 -4.58 -20.89 19.04
N GLN A 256 -4.05 -21.39 20.16
CA GLN A 256 -4.58 -22.56 20.86
C GLN A 256 -5.48 -22.15 22.03
#